data_AF-A0A1K0JPU2-F1
#
_entry.id   AF-A0A1K0JPU2-F1
#
_cell.length_a   1.000
_cell.length_b   1.000
_cell.length_c   1.000
_cell.angle_alpha   90.00
_cell.angle_beta   90.00
_cell.angle_gamma   90.00
#
_symmetry.space_group_name_H-M   'P 1'
#
loop_
_entity.id
_entity.type
_entity.pdbx_description
1 polymer ?
#
loop_
_entity_poly.entity_id
_entity_poly.type
_entity_poly.pdbx_seq_one_letter_code
_entity_poly.pdbx_strand_id
1 'polypeptide(L)'
;MSMNEFRRLAAKIDQHMQQLAALGVSDTHAIINRMVGYVPNLHKIWVGTSDQQLMALSHEFPEFYRYALIMEEASEAERNKASRPYDGMAEFSEEHKQRAAQLLVTAATLERGYQAFRGSSNLQIFQPQVNELGRLHRQWLSELDSFKSAPRAQGAEPMALGYVNEAFGRLADRIKQLAG
;
A
#
# COMPACT_ATOMS: atom_id res chain seq x y z
N MET A 1 -6.66 18.13 -6.01
CA MET A 1 -6.29 18.03 -4.59
C MET A 1 -5.46 19.25 -4.22
N SER A 2 -5.59 19.73 -3.00
CA SER A 2 -4.82 20.84 -2.44
C SER A 2 -3.43 20.39 -1.97
N MET A 3 -2.50 21.34 -1.85
CA MET A 3 -1.15 21.09 -1.33
C MET A 3 -1.17 20.42 0.06
N ASN A 4 -2.11 20.82 0.92
CA ASN A 4 -2.27 20.23 2.25
C ASN A 4 -2.68 18.75 2.20
N GLU A 5 -3.45 18.33 1.20
CA GLU A 5 -3.80 16.92 1.03
C GLU A 5 -2.58 16.10 0.58
N PHE A 6 -1.78 16.61 -0.36
CA PHE A 6 -0.52 15.94 -0.76
C PHE A 6 0.47 15.85 0.40
N ARG A 7 0.61 16.92 1.18
CA ARG A 7 1.43 16.94 2.40
C ARG A 7 1.02 15.83 3.37
N ARG A 8 -0.28 15.63 3.59
CA ARG A 8 -0.80 14.54 4.44
C ARG A 8 -0.50 13.16 3.88
N LEU A 9 -0.54 12.98 2.56
CA LEU A 9 -0.18 11.70 1.93
C LEU A 9 1.32 11.42 2.05
N ALA A 10 2.17 12.41 1.75
CA ALA A 10 3.62 12.29 1.87
C ALA A 10 4.04 11.99 3.32
N ALA A 11 3.49 12.72 4.30
CA ALA A 11 3.75 12.47 5.72
C ALA A 11 3.39 11.05 6.16
N LYS A 12 2.30 10.47 5.63
CA LYS A 12 1.94 9.07 5.93
C LYS A 12 3.01 8.10 5.41
N ILE A 13 3.46 8.28 4.18
CA ILE A 13 4.51 7.44 3.56
C ILE A 13 5.80 7.57 4.37
N ASP A 14 6.22 8.80 4.62
CA ASP A 14 7.43 9.16 5.36
C ASP A 14 7.47 8.51 6.76
N GLN A 15 6.40 8.67 7.53
CA GLN A 15 6.29 8.06 8.86
C GLN A 15 6.42 6.54 8.81
N HIS A 16 5.85 5.87 7.79
CA HIS A 16 5.94 4.42 7.70
C HIS A 16 7.33 3.95 7.29
N MET A 17 7.99 4.68 6.39
CA MET A 17 9.39 4.42 6.04
C MET A 17 10.32 4.58 7.24
N GLN A 18 10.12 5.61 8.08
CA GLN A 18 10.86 5.79 9.33
C GLN A 18 10.65 4.60 10.29
N GLN A 19 9.42 4.10 10.39
CA GLN A 19 9.13 2.90 11.20
C GLN A 19 9.85 1.66 10.66
N LEU A 20 9.86 1.46 9.34
CA LEU A 20 10.59 0.35 8.72
C LEU A 20 12.09 0.45 8.99
N ALA A 21 12.67 1.65 8.88
CA ALA A 21 14.06 1.90 9.21
C ALA A 21 14.37 1.59 10.69
N ALA A 22 13.50 2.00 11.61
CA ALA A 22 13.63 1.68 13.05
C ALA A 22 13.55 0.16 13.34
N LEU A 23 12.88 -0.60 12.48
CA LEU A 23 12.83 -2.07 12.52
C LEU A 23 14.00 -2.73 11.77
N GLY A 24 14.97 -1.96 11.28
CA GLY A 24 16.13 -2.44 10.53
C GLY A 24 15.83 -2.88 9.10
N VAL A 25 14.64 -2.58 8.58
CA VAL A 25 14.26 -2.89 7.19
C VAL A 25 14.90 -1.86 6.27
N SER A 26 15.93 -2.30 5.53
CA SER A 26 16.72 -1.43 4.64
C SER A 26 16.82 -1.93 3.20
N ASP A 27 16.57 -3.23 2.98
CA ASP A 27 16.56 -3.83 1.65
C ASP A 27 15.41 -3.29 0.78
N THR A 28 15.71 -2.94 -0.47
CA THR A 28 14.77 -2.31 -1.41
C THR A 28 13.55 -3.19 -1.67
N HIS A 29 13.73 -4.49 -1.90
CA HIS A 29 12.60 -5.39 -2.15
C HIS A 29 11.74 -5.57 -0.90
N ALA A 30 12.35 -5.65 0.28
CA ALA A 30 11.63 -5.68 1.55
C ALA A 30 10.82 -4.39 1.76
N ILE A 31 11.39 -3.21 1.46
CA ILE A 31 10.70 -1.92 1.54
C ILE A 31 9.49 -1.91 0.59
N ILE A 32 9.67 -2.24 -0.69
CA ILE A 32 8.57 -2.27 -1.68
C ILE A 32 7.42 -3.18 -1.18
N ASN A 33 7.76 -4.36 -0.66
CA ASN A 33 6.76 -5.30 -0.15
C ASN A 33 5.98 -4.75 1.05
N ARG A 34 6.67 -4.08 1.98
CA ARG A 34 6.07 -3.48 3.17
C ARG A 34 5.30 -2.20 2.87
N MET A 35 5.68 -1.49 1.81
CA MET A 35 5.08 -0.23 1.41
C MET A 35 3.98 -0.36 0.34
N VAL A 36 3.67 -1.58 -0.13
CA VAL A 36 2.72 -1.80 -1.24
C VAL A 36 1.34 -1.16 -1.01
N GLY A 37 0.86 -1.10 0.24
CA GLY A 37 -0.41 -0.44 0.58
C GLY A 37 -0.40 1.09 0.40
N TYR A 38 0.78 1.69 0.26
CA TYR A 38 0.99 3.12 0.04
C TYR A 38 1.18 3.50 -1.43
N VAL A 39 1.32 2.53 -2.34
CA VAL A 39 1.45 2.80 -3.79
C VAL A 39 0.33 3.68 -4.33
N PRO A 40 -0.96 3.50 -3.98
CA PRO A 40 -2.01 4.40 -4.44
C PRO A 40 -1.85 5.85 -3.96
N ASN A 41 -1.29 6.05 -2.75
CA ASN A 41 -1.03 7.39 -2.24
C ASN A 41 0.15 8.05 -2.97
N LEU A 42 1.21 7.27 -3.25
CA LEU A 42 2.33 7.72 -4.06
C LEU A 42 1.88 8.10 -5.47
N HIS A 43 1.08 7.25 -6.12
CA HIS A 43 0.52 7.53 -7.44
C HIS A 43 -0.28 8.83 -7.47
N LYS A 44 -1.16 9.06 -6.47
CA LYS A 44 -1.92 10.32 -6.34
C LYS A 44 -1.02 11.55 -6.23
N ILE A 45 0.12 11.45 -5.53
CA ILE A 45 1.09 12.53 -5.46
C ILE A 45 1.71 12.75 -6.84
N TRP A 46 2.30 11.72 -7.45
CA TRP A 46 2.98 11.83 -8.75
C TRP A 46 2.11 12.43 -9.86
N VAL A 47 0.86 12.01 -9.99
CA VAL A 47 -0.04 12.54 -11.05
C VAL A 47 -0.71 13.85 -10.68
N GLY A 48 -0.67 14.23 -9.40
CA GLY A 48 -1.45 15.34 -8.85
C GLY A 48 -0.64 16.60 -8.51
N THR A 49 0.68 16.50 -8.39
CA THR A 49 1.57 17.61 -8.06
C THR A 49 2.30 18.17 -9.27
N SER A 50 2.60 19.47 -9.25
CA SER A 50 3.64 20.04 -10.13
C SER A 50 5.04 19.69 -9.63
N ASP A 51 6.06 19.87 -10.47
CA ASP A 51 7.47 19.64 -10.10
C ASP A 51 7.88 20.45 -8.87
N GLN A 52 7.48 21.72 -8.79
CA GLN A 52 7.77 22.58 -7.63
C GLN A 52 7.11 22.05 -6.35
N GLN A 53 5.88 21.54 -6.44
CA GLN A 53 5.19 20.94 -5.29
C GLN A 53 5.85 19.62 -4.88
N LEU A 54 6.23 18.78 -5.85
CA LEU A 54 6.92 17.52 -5.57
C LEU A 54 8.29 17.77 -4.93
N MET A 55 9.04 18.77 -5.40
CA MET A 55 10.29 19.20 -4.78
C MET A 55 10.07 19.67 -3.33
N ALA A 56 9.04 20.49 -3.08
CA ALA A 56 8.71 20.94 -1.73
C ALA A 56 8.39 19.76 -0.79
N LEU A 57 7.59 18.79 -1.25
CA LEU A 57 7.29 17.57 -0.49
C LEU A 57 8.54 16.72 -0.24
N SER A 58 9.44 16.64 -1.22
CA SER A 58 10.66 15.84 -1.12
C SER A 58 11.65 16.42 -0.11
N HIS A 59 11.73 17.75 -0.03
CA HIS A 59 12.50 18.44 1.01
C HIS A 59 11.86 18.32 2.40
N GLU A 60 10.53 18.40 2.48
CA GLU A 60 9.83 18.33 3.76
C GLU A 60 9.83 16.91 4.35
N PHE A 61 9.74 15.89 3.51
CA PHE A 61 9.61 14.48 3.91
C PHE A 61 10.70 13.60 3.24
N PRO A 62 11.90 13.54 3.83
CA PRO A 62 13.04 12.85 3.22
C PRO A 62 12.85 11.34 3.00
N GLU A 63 12.14 10.65 3.90
CA GLU A 63 11.90 9.20 3.75
C GLU A 63 10.78 8.92 2.74
N PHE A 64 9.82 9.84 2.58
CA PHE A 64 8.93 9.82 1.43
C PHE A 64 9.71 9.95 0.12
N TYR A 65 10.64 10.89 0.03
CA TYR A 65 11.48 11.08 -1.16
C TYR A 65 12.28 9.81 -1.47
N ARG A 66 12.91 9.21 -0.45
CA ARG A 66 13.61 7.93 -0.59
C ARG A 66 12.70 6.83 -1.14
N TYR A 67 11.47 6.71 -0.64
CA TYR A 67 10.52 5.73 -1.17
C TYR A 67 10.12 6.03 -2.62
N ALA A 68 9.93 7.30 -2.98
CA ALA A 68 9.64 7.69 -4.36
C ALA A 68 10.78 7.29 -5.30
N LEU A 69 12.05 7.51 -4.92
CA LEU A 69 13.22 7.07 -5.69
C LEU A 69 13.27 5.55 -5.86
N ILE A 70 13.05 4.79 -4.78
CA ILE A 70 13.00 3.31 -4.84
C ILE A 70 11.96 2.84 -5.87
N MET A 71 10.78 3.46 -5.88
CA MET A 71 9.71 3.09 -6.80
C MET A 71 9.97 3.56 -8.23
N GLU A 72 10.65 4.70 -8.43
CA GLU A 72 11.13 5.18 -9.73
C GLU A 72 12.13 4.18 -10.32
N GLU A 73 13.17 3.82 -9.56
CA GLU A 73 14.20 2.85 -9.97
C GLU A 73 13.60 1.47 -10.28
N ALA A 74 12.68 1.00 -9.44
CA ALA A 74 11.98 -0.27 -9.67
C ALA A 74 11.13 -0.22 -10.95
N SER A 75 10.45 0.90 -11.20
CA SER A 75 9.64 1.11 -12.42
C SER A 75 10.52 1.17 -13.67
N GLU A 76 11.67 1.84 -13.60
CA GLU A 76 12.64 1.91 -14.70
C GLU A 76 13.27 0.54 -14.98
N ALA A 77 13.66 -0.19 -13.94
CA ALA A 77 14.16 -1.55 -14.08
C ALA A 77 13.12 -2.48 -14.72
N GLU A 78 11.84 -2.34 -14.36
CA GLU A 78 10.75 -3.10 -14.96
C GLU A 78 10.51 -2.72 -16.43
N ARG A 79 10.63 -1.43 -16.76
CA ARG A 79 10.50 -0.90 -18.12
C ARG A 79 11.62 -1.39 -19.05
N ASN A 80 12.83 -1.55 -18.52
CA ASN A 80 14.01 -1.97 -19.27
C ASN A 80 14.09 -3.49 -19.55
N LYS A 81 13.15 -4.28 -19.01
CA LYS A 81 13.07 -5.71 -19.32
C LYS A 81 12.69 -5.92 -20.78
N ALA A 82 13.44 -6.78 -21.48
CA ALA A 82 13.15 -7.14 -22.87
C ALA A 82 11.79 -7.83 -23.04
N SER A 83 11.37 -8.59 -22.01
CA SER A 83 10.03 -9.15 -21.91
C SER A 83 9.67 -9.38 -20.44
N ARG A 84 8.38 -9.35 -20.14
CA ARG A 84 7.80 -9.60 -18.83
C ARG A 84 6.81 -10.76 -18.93
N PRO A 85 6.67 -11.59 -17.88
CA PRO A 85 5.73 -12.71 -17.89
C PRO A 85 4.27 -12.32 -18.11
N TYR A 86 3.94 -11.05 -17.89
CA TYR A 86 2.61 -10.47 -18.01
C TYR A 86 2.44 -9.55 -19.23
N ASP A 87 3.42 -9.54 -20.15
CA ASP A 87 3.24 -8.85 -21.44
C ASP A 87 2.10 -9.50 -22.23
N GLY A 88 1.21 -8.67 -22.81
CA GLY A 88 0.07 -9.13 -23.59
C GLY A 88 -1.17 -9.54 -22.78
N MET A 89 -1.08 -9.54 -21.45
CA MET A 89 -2.26 -9.78 -20.60
C MET A 89 -3.25 -8.62 -20.70
N ALA A 90 -4.54 -8.96 -20.64
CA ALA A 90 -5.59 -7.95 -20.57
C ALA A 90 -5.45 -7.10 -19.31
N GLU A 91 -5.54 -5.79 -19.46
CA GLU A 91 -5.59 -4.88 -18.32
C GLU A 91 -6.87 -5.09 -17.51
N PHE A 92 -6.77 -4.93 -16.19
CA PHE A 92 -7.95 -4.83 -15.35
C PHE A 92 -8.80 -3.62 -15.74
N SER A 93 -10.12 -3.73 -15.62
CA SER A 93 -11.00 -2.57 -15.81
C SER A 93 -10.67 -1.47 -14.80
N GLU A 94 -10.97 -0.21 -15.16
CA GLU A 94 -10.73 0.93 -14.26
C GLU A 94 -11.45 0.77 -12.90
N GLU A 95 -12.65 0.19 -12.91
CA GLU A 95 -13.35 -0.15 -11.67
C GLU A 95 -12.57 -1.13 -10.80
N HIS A 96 -11.99 -2.19 -11.39
CA HIS A 96 -11.16 -3.13 -10.65
C HIS A 96 -9.86 -2.49 -10.14
N LYS A 97 -9.21 -1.63 -10.95
CA LYS A 97 -8.03 -0.87 -10.52
C LYS A 97 -8.35 0.03 -9.32
N GLN A 98 -9.50 0.71 -9.34
CA GLN A 98 -9.96 1.55 -8.23
C GLN A 98 -10.27 0.73 -6.96
N ARG A 99 -10.94 -0.41 -7.09
CA ARG A 99 -11.19 -1.33 -5.95
C ARG A 99 -9.88 -1.86 -5.36
N ALA A 100 -8.93 -2.26 -6.20
CA ALA A 100 -7.60 -2.70 -5.75
C ALA A 100 -6.87 -1.59 -4.99
N ALA A 101 -6.89 -0.36 -5.52
CA ALA A 101 -6.29 0.80 -4.86
C ALA A 101 -6.92 1.08 -3.49
N GLN A 102 -8.25 0.97 -3.37
CA GLN A 102 -8.95 1.13 -2.10
C GLN A 102 -8.56 0.04 -1.10
N LEU A 103 -8.51 -1.23 -1.52
CA LEU A 103 -8.07 -2.33 -0.67
C LEU A 103 -6.64 -2.13 -0.15
N LEU A 104 -5.73 -1.65 -0.99
CA LEU A 104 -4.34 -1.35 -0.61
C LEU A 104 -4.27 -0.23 0.45
N VAL A 105 -5.02 0.86 0.26
CA VAL A 105 -5.05 1.97 1.22
C VAL A 105 -5.68 1.55 2.55
N THR A 106 -6.75 0.76 2.50
CA THR A 106 -7.39 0.21 3.71
C THR A 106 -6.44 -0.74 4.44
N ALA A 107 -5.71 -1.60 3.71
CA ALA A 107 -4.70 -2.49 4.29
C ALA A 107 -3.60 -1.71 5.02
N ALA A 108 -3.03 -0.67 4.39
CA ALA A 108 -2.04 0.20 5.01
C ALA A 108 -2.58 0.91 6.27
N THR A 109 -3.88 1.28 6.27
CA THR A 109 -4.55 1.86 7.43
C THR A 109 -4.67 0.85 8.58
N LEU A 110 -5.04 -0.40 8.27
CA LEU A 110 -5.11 -1.48 9.25
C LEU A 110 -3.75 -1.81 9.84
N GLU A 111 -2.71 -1.98 9.02
CA GLU A 111 -1.35 -2.27 9.48
C GLU A 111 -0.85 -1.19 10.43
N ARG A 112 -0.96 0.08 10.03
CA ARG A 112 -0.56 1.22 10.88
C ARG A 112 -1.38 1.28 12.16
N GLY A 113 -2.69 1.05 12.07
CA GLY A 113 -3.61 1.06 13.20
C GLY A 113 -3.20 0.01 14.23
N TYR A 114 -3.07 -1.25 13.83
CA TYR A 114 -2.66 -2.32 14.74
C TYR A 114 -1.24 -2.14 15.28
N GLN A 115 -0.29 -1.64 14.47
CA GLN A 115 1.06 -1.33 14.93
C GLN A 115 1.08 -0.27 16.03
N ALA A 116 0.22 0.77 15.94
CA ALA A 116 0.17 1.83 16.94
C ALA A 116 -0.25 1.33 18.34
N PHE A 117 -1.01 0.23 18.41
CA PHE A 117 -1.44 -0.37 19.67
C PHE A 117 -0.50 -1.47 20.18
N ARG A 118 0.42 -1.96 19.34
CA ARG A 118 1.45 -2.92 19.77
C ARG A 118 2.48 -2.20 20.64
N GLY A 119 2.55 -2.60 21.91
CA GLY A 119 3.46 -2.03 22.90
C GLY A 119 2.81 -1.00 23.83
N SER A 120 1.53 -0.65 23.64
CA SER A 120 0.80 0.20 24.58
C SER A 120 0.42 -0.59 25.84
N SER A 121 0.95 -0.19 27.00
CA SER A 121 0.69 -0.86 28.29
C SER A 121 -0.78 -0.77 28.76
N ASN A 122 -1.58 0.12 28.17
CA ASN A 122 -2.98 0.40 28.54
C ASN A 122 -3.98 0.14 27.40
N LEU A 123 -4.02 -1.08 26.87
CA LEU A 123 -4.96 -1.48 25.81
C LEU A 123 -6.44 -1.20 26.16
N GLN A 124 -6.81 -1.22 27.44
CA GLN A 124 -8.19 -0.94 27.89
C GLN A 124 -8.68 0.47 27.51
N ILE A 125 -7.79 1.47 27.50
CA ILE A 125 -8.15 2.85 27.13
C ILE A 125 -8.44 2.95 25.63
N PHE A 126 -7.83 2.07 24.83
CA PHE A 126 -7.94 2.06 23.38
C PHE A 126 -8.96 1.03 22.86
N GLN A 127 -9.73 0.39 23.75
CA GLN A 127 -10.68 -0.66 23.37
C GLN A 127 -11.68 -0.20 22.29
N PRO A 128 -12.24 1.03 22.32
CA PRO A 128 -13.12 1.50 21.25
C PRO A 128 -12.41 1.56 19.88
N GLN A 129 -11.17 2.05 19.85
CA GLN A 129 -10.37 2.15 18.62
C GLN A 129 -9.96 0.77 18.10
N VAL A 130 -9.62 -0.16 18.98
CA VAL A 130 -9.31 -1.55 18.62
C VAL A 130 -10.55 -2.26 18.06
N ASN A 131 -11.73 -2.03 18.64
CA ASN A 131 -12.98 -2.58 18.15
C ASN A 131 -13.31 -2.07 16.74
N GLU A 132 -13.09 -0.78 16.48
CA GLU A 132 -13.30 -0.18 15.17
C GLU A 132 -12.30 -0.70 14.13
N LEU A 133 -11.03 -0.87 14.50
CA LEU A 133 -10.05 -1.56 13.64
C LEU A 133 -10.48 -3.00 13.33
N GLY A 134 -10.98 -3.73 14.33
CA GLY A 134 -11.52 -5.08 14.13
C GLY A 134 -12.72 -5.10 13.17
N ARG A 135 -13.61 -4.11 13.24
CA ARG A 135 -14.72 -3.95 12.29
C ARG A 135 -14.21 -3.68 10.88
N LEU A 136 -13.27 -2.73 10.73
CA LEU A 136 -12.65 -2.41 9.45
C LEU A 136 -11.91 -3.61 8.85
N HIS A 137 -11.21 -4.41 9.68
CA HIS A 137 -10.50 -5.59 9.23
C HIS A 137 -11.46 -6.66 8.68
N ARG A 138 -12.56 -6.94 9.37
CA ARG A 138 -13.59 -7.87 8.86
C ARG A 138 -14.20 -7.39 7.55
N GLN A 139 -14.49 -6.10 7.45
CA GLN A 139 -14.99 -5.49 6.23
C GLN A 139 -13.98 -5.65 5.09
N TRP A 140 -12.71 -5.32 5.32
CA TRP A 140 -11.63 -5.45 4.35
C TRP A 140 -11.45 -6.89 3.86
N LEU A 141 -11.54 -7.89 4.74
CA LEU A 141 -11.49 -9.30 4.34
C LEU A 141 -12.65 -9.69 3.41
N SER A 142 -13.86 -9.23 3.69
CA SER A 142 -15.04 -9.46 2.85
C SER A 142 -14.89 -8.79 1.47
N GLU A 143 -14.43 -7.52 1.46
CA GLU A 143 -14.17 -6.78 0.22
C GLU A 143 -13.06 -7.43 -0.61
N LEU A 144 -12.01 -7.95 0.04
CA LEU A 144 -10.92 -8.64 -0.62
C LEU A 144 -11.38 -9.97 -1.27
N ASP A 145 -12.24 -10.72 -0.60
CA ASP A 145 -12.79 -11.97 -1.14
C ASP A 145 -13.69 -11.71 -2.36
N SER A 146 -14.56 -10.70 -2.28
CA SER A 146 -15.37 -10.21 -3.40
C SER A 146 -14.50 -9.73 -4.57
N PHE A 147 -13.43 -8.99 -4.27
CA PHE A 147 -12.49 -8.51 -5.28
C PHE A 147 -11.73 -9.65 -5.98
N LYS A 148 -11.35 -10.71 -5.27
CA LYS A 148 -10.65 -11.86 -5.87
C LYS A 148 -11.57 -12.77 -6.69
N SER A 149 -12.85 -12.83 -6.35
CA SER A 149 -13.83 -13.67 -7.04
C SER A 149 -14.36 -13.06 -8.34
N ALA A 150 -14.45 -11.73 -8.44
CA ALA A 150 -14.96 -11.05 -9.63
C ALA A 150 -14.11 -11.27 -10.91
N PRO A 151 -12.77 -11.13 -10.91
CA PRO A 151 -11.96 -11.39 -12.10
C PRO A 151 -11.96 -12.87 -12.50
N ARG A 152 -12.06 -13.79 -11.52
CA ARG A 152 -12.21 -15.23 -11.78
C ARG A 152 -13.51 -15.53 -12.54
N ALA A 153 -14.61 -14.87 -12.16
CA ALA A 153 -15.89 -15.00 -12.83
C ALA A 153 -15.91 -14.40 -14.25
N GLN A 154 -15.00 -13.47 -14.54
CA GLN A 154 -14.84 -12.81 -15.83
C GLN A 154 -13.77 -13.46 -16.73
N GLY A 155 -13.23 -14.61 -16.33
CA GLY A 155 -12.25 -15.36 -17.12
C GLY A 155 -10.84 -14.75 -17.13
N ALA A 156 -10.48 -13.96 -16.12
CA ALA A 156 -9.13 -13.40 -15.99
C ALA A 156 -8.08 -14.51 -16.01
N GLU A 157 -6.96 -14.24 -16.69
CA GLU A 157 -5.88 -15.21 -16.84
C GLU A 157 -5.35 -15.68 -15.47
N PRO A 158 -5.07 -16.99 -15.30
CA PRO A 158 -4.60 -17.54 -14.02
C PRO A 158 -3.37 -16.82 -13.44
N MET A 159 -2.48 -16.31 -14.31
CA MET A 159 -1.29 -15.60 -13.88
C MET A 159 -1.62 -14.22 -13.28
N ALA A 160 -2.58 -13.48 -13.84
CA ALA A 160 -3.03 -12.20 -13.28
C ALA A 160 -3.64 -12.40 -11.88
N LEU A 161 -4.42 -13.47 -11.69
CA LEU A 161 -4.93 -13.86 -10.37
C LEU A 161 -3.79 -14.26 -9.41
N GLY A 162 -2.72 -14.88 -9.92
CA GLY A 162 -1.53 -15.22 -9.15
C GLY A 162 -0.88 -14.00 -8.50
N TYR A 163 -0.61 -12.95 -9.27
CA TYR A 163 -0.01 -11.71 -8.76
C TYR A 163 -0.90 -11.00 -7.73
N VAL A 164 -2.21 -10.91 -8.01
CA VAL A 164 -3.18 -10.33 -7.08
C VAL A 164 -3.20 -11.11 -5.76
N ASN A 165 -3.21 -12.44 -5.84
CA ASN A 165 -3.23 -13.29 -4.65
C ASN A 165 -1.96 -13.19 -3.83
N GLU A 166 -0.79 -13.10 -4.49
CA GLU A 166 0.47 -12.93 -3.80
C GLU A 166 0.54 -11.58 -3.06
N ALA A 167 0.24 -10.47 -3.76
CA ALA A 167 0.33 -9.13 -3.18
C ALA A 167 -0.63 -8.95 -1.98
N PHE A 168 -1.91 -9.30 -2.15
CA PHE A 168 -2.88 -9.18 -1.07
C PHE A 168 -2.75 -10.27 -0.01
N GLY A 169 -2.25 -11.46 -0.36
CA GLY A 169 -1.98 -12.54 0.60
C GLY A 169 -0.95 -12.11 1.63
N ARG A 170 0.19 -11.54 1.18
CA ARG A 170 1.22 -11.03 2.07
C ARG A 170 0.71 -9.91 3.00
N LEU A 171 -0.18 -9.03 2.51
CA LEU A 171 -0.83 -8.01 3.34
C LEU A 171 -1.76 -8.63 4.39
N ALA A 172 -2.61 -9.58 3.97
CA ALA A 172 -3.54 -10.24 4.88
C ALA A 172 -2.80 -10.96 6.02
N ASP A 173 -1.71 -11.66 5.69
CA ASP A 173 -0.88 -12.36 6.69
C ASP A 173 -0.27 -11.37 7.70
N ARG A 174 0.25 -10.24 7.23
CA ARG A 174 0.81 -9.20 8.12
C ARG A 174 -0.26 -8.57 9.02
N ILE A 175 -1.41 -8.19 8.47
CA ILE A 175 -2.51 -7.60 9.25
C ILE A 175 -2.99 -8.61 10.29
N LYS A 176 -3.15 -9.89 9.91
CA LYS A 176 -3.52 -10.97 10.84
C LYS A 176 -2.50 -11.12 11.97
N GLN A 177 -1.20 -11.15 11.64
CA GLN A 177 -0.15 -11.22 12.66
C GLN A 177 -0.20 -10.02 13.62
N LEU A 178 -0.50 -8.81 13.12
CA LEU A 178 -0.59 -7.61 13.93
C LEU A 178 -1.83 -7.58 14.83
N ALA A 179 -2.96 -8.09 14.33
CA ALA A 179 -4.25 -8.11 15.02
C ALA A 179 -4.29 -9.03 16.26
N GLY A 180 -3.42 -10.06 16.30
CA GLY A 180 -3.37 -11.05 17.38
C GLY A 180 -4.14 -12.31 17.04
#